data_AF-A0A8T4ZPV5-F1
#
_entry.id   AF-A0A8T4ZPV5-F1
#
_cell.length_a   1.000
_cell.length_b   1.000
_cell.length_c   1.000
_cell.angle_alpha   90.00
_cell.angle_beta   90.00
_cell.angle_gamma   90.00
#
_symmetry.space_group_name_H-M   'P 1'
#
loop_
_entity.id
_entity.type
_entity.pdbx_description
1 polymer ?
#
loop_
_entity_poly.entity_id
_entity_poly.type
_entity_poly.pdbx_seq_one_letter_code
_entity_poly.pdbx_strand_id
1 'polypeptide(L)'
;MERKPIAERLREMRDKGVSRSETLKILYLEKYPIFEITSYLGVTSSELQKLNEQIKLFLLRCPAGHRFLDDPALHAEDAHYCVECKRWFNEATLRDEIELEIRRLREKESTVT
;
A
#
# COMPACT_ATOMS: atom_id res chain seq x y z
N MET A 1 -19.61 -5.54 3.78
CA MET A 1 -18.91 -6.76 4.23
C MET A 1 -17.92 -6.32 5.29
N GLU A 2 -18.06 -6.80 6.53
CA GLU A 2 -17.10 -6.47 7.58
C GLU A 2 -15.74 -7.08 7.25
N ARG A 3 -14.70 -6.33 7.58
CA ARG A 3 -13.35 -6.69 7.22
C ARG A 3 -12.72 -7.50 8.35
N LYS A 4 -12.13 -8.65 8.00
CA LYS A 4 -11.48 -9.50 8.99
C LYS A 4 -10.29 -8.77 9.65
N PRO A 5 -9.96 -9.10 10.91
CA PRO A 5 -8.68 -8.70 11.50
C PRO A 5 -7.51 -9.10 10.59
N ILE A 6 -6.50 -8.22 10.46
CA ILE A 6 -5.37 -8.44 9.56
C ILE A 6 -4.64 -9.77 9.85
N ALA A 7 -4.55 -10.15 11.13
CA ALA A 7 -3.93 -11.42 11.55
C ALA A 7 -4.66 -12.65 10.98
N GLU A 8 -5.99 -12.62 10.91
CA GLU A 8 -6.78 -13.69 10.28
C GLU A 8 -6.54 -13.74 8.79
N ARG A 9 -6.56 -12.58 8.13
CA ARG A 9 -6.36 -12.48 6.69
C ARG A 9 -4.97 -12.95 6.27
N LEU A 10 -3.95 -12.66 7.08
CA LEU A 10 -2.59 -13.13 6.89
C LEU A 10 -2.44 -14.64 7.02
N ARG A 11 -3.16 -15.28 7.94
CA ARG A 11 -3.19 -16.75 8.04
C ARG A 11 -3.74 -17.37 6.77
N GLU A 12 -4.87 -16.86 6.27
CA GLU A 12 -5.47 -17.37 5.02
C GLU A 12 -4.52 -17.23 3.81
N MET A 13 -3.78 -16.12 3.71
CA MET A 13 -2.83 -15.92 2.63
C MET A 13 -1.63 -16.86 2.73
N ARG A 14 -1.15 -17.11 3.95
CA ARG A 14 -0.08 -18.07 4.22
C ARG A 14 -0.50 -19.49 3.86
N ASP A 15 -1.71 -19.90 4.25
CA ASP A 15 -2.25 -21.23 3.96
C ASP A 15 -2.42 -21.45 2.44
N LYS A 16 -2.64 -20.37 1.68
CA LYS A 16 -2.70 -20.37 0.21
C LYS A 16 -1.33 -20.24 -0.47
N GLY A 17 -0.24 -20.15 0.28
CA GLY A 17 1.11 -20.00 -0.26
C GLY A 17 1.35 -18.66 -0.99
N VAL A 18 0.59 -17.61 -0.66
CA VAL A 18 0.76 -16.29 -1.27
C VAL A 18 2.10 -15.69 -0.82
N SER A 19 2.88 -15.14 -1.76
CA SER A 19 4.16 -14.51 -1.42
C SER A 19 3.97 -13.30 -0.52
N ARG A 20 5.01 -12.91 0.23
CA ARG A 20 4.95 -11.75 1.13
C ARG A 20 4.66 -10.43 0.38
N SER A 21 5.29 -10.24 -0.78
CA SER A 21 5.07 -9.05 -1.61
C SER A 21 3.64 -8.98 -2.16
N GLU A 22 3.10 -10.13 -2.62
CA GLU A 22 1.73 -10.19 -3.11
C GLU A 22 0.72 -10.03 -1.96
N THR A 23 1.02 -10.59 -0.79
CA THR A 23 0.26 -10.39 0.45
C THR A 23 0.16 -8.91 0.80
N LEU A 24 1.28 -8.17 0.79
CA LEU A 24 1.29 -6.73 1.04
C LEU A 24 0.37 -6.00 0.06
N LYS A 25 0.53 -6.27 -1.24
CA LYS A 25 -0.29 -5.65 -2.30
C LYS A 25 -1.78 -5.94 -2.12
N ILE A 26 -2.16 -7.18 -1.84
CA ILE A 26 -3.57 -7.54 -1.63
C ILE A 26 -4.12 -6.83 -0.40
N LEU A 27 -3.42 -6.88 0.75
CA LEU A 27 -3.88 -6.22 1.97
C LEU A 27 -3.99 -4.69 1.78
N TYR A 28 -3.06 -4.11 1.02
CA TYR A 28 -3.11 -2.71 0.63
C TYR A 28 -4.36 -2.43 -0.21
N LEU A 29 -4.65 -3.20 -1.24
CA LEU A 29 -5.86 -3.02 -2.05
C LEU A 29 -7.17 -3.28 -1.29
N GLU A 30 -7.15 -4.17 -0.29
CA GLU A 30 -8.30 -4.40 0.57
C GLU A 30 -8.61 -3.21 1.49
N LYS A 31 -7.71 -2.20 1.53
CA LYS A 31 -7.72 -0.97 2.37
C LYS A 31 -7.00 -1.04 3.73
N TYR A 32 -6.06 -1.98 3.99
CA TYR A 32 -5.50 -2.15 5.36
C TYR A 32 -4.53 -0.99 5.56
N PRO A 33 -4.41 -0.43 6.78
CA PRO A 33 -3.44 0.62 7.03
C PRO A 33 -2.03 0.09 6.74
N ILE A 34 -1.23 0.85 5.98
CA ILE A 34 0.09 0.38 5.55
C ILE A 34 0.99 0.01 6.75
N PHE A 35 0.90 0.78 7.85
CA PHE A 35 1.69 0.54 9.05
C PHE A 35 1.33 -0.79 9.74
N GLU A 36 0.07 -1.24 9.66
CA GLU A 36 -0.32 -2.54 10.18
C GLU A 36 0.26 -3.64 9.31
N ILE A 37 0.13 -3.51 7.98
CA ILE A 37 0.64 -4.49 7.02
C ILE A 37 2.14 -4.70 7.21
N THR A 38 2.92 -3.62 7.23
CA THR A 38 4.39 -3.67 7.36
C THR A 38 4.80 -4.25 8.71
N SER A 39 4.10 -3.89 9.79
CA SER A 39 4.40 -4.39 11.13
C SER A 39 4.15 -5.90 11.25
N TYR A 40 3.04 -6.41 10.71
CA TYR A 40 2.74 -7.85 10.76
C TYR A 40 3.62 -8.67 9.81
N LEU A 41 4.01 -8.11 8.66
CA LEU A 41 4.85 -8.78 7.67
C LEU A 41 6.36 -8.67 7.97
N GLY A 42 6.74 -7.88 8.98
CA GLY A 42 8.15 -7.60 9.28
C GLY A 42 8.87 -6.97 8.09
N VAL A 43 8.21 -6.02 7.43
CA VAL A 43 8.76 -5.32 6.26
C VAL A 43 9.65 -4.19 6.72
N THR A 44 10.87 -4.16 6.20
CA THR A 44 11.85 -3.08 6.43
C THR A 44 11.59 -1.87 5.54
N SER A 45 12.17 -0.73 5.90
CA SER A 45 12.12 0.49 5.09
C SER A 45 12.65 0.27 3.67
N SER A 46 13.76 -0.47 3.52
CA SER A 46 14.36 -0.80 2.23
C SER A 46 13.47 -1.71 1.38
N GLU A 47 12.82 -2.70 1.99
CA GLU A 47 11.91 -3.60 1.29
C GLU A 47 10.66 -2.86 0.79
N LEU A 48 10.05 -2.02 1.65
CA LEU A 48 8.89 -1.22 1.25
C LEU A 48 9.26 -0.24 0.14
N GLN A 49 10.43 0.39 0.21
CA GLN A 49 10.90 1.30 -0.83
C GLN A 49 11.09 0.57 -2.17
N LYS A 50 11.79 -0.56 -2.18
CA LYS A 50 11.98 -1.38 -3.40
C LYS A 50 10.65 -1.82 -4.00
N LEU A 51 9.71 -2.27 -3.16
CA LEU A 51 8.40 -2.69 -3.61
C LEU A 51 7.63 -1.51 -4.23
N ASN A 52 7.64 -0.35 -3.55
CA ASN A 52 6.99 0.84 -4.05
C ASN A 52 7.56 1.27 -5.42
N GLU A 53 8.86 1.20 -5.61
CA GLU A 53 9.51 1.51 -6.90
C GLU A 53 9.14 0.50 -8.00
N GLN A 54 9.06 -0.79 -7.66
CA GLN A 54 8.77 -1.86 -8.62
C GLN A 54 7.32 -1.87 -9.10
N ILE A 55 6.36 -1.76 -8.17
CA ILE A 55 4.93 -1.92 -8.48
C ILE A 55 4.13 -0.63 -8.38
N LYS A 56 4.80 0.50 -8.12
CA LYS A 56 4.18 1.82 -7.90
C LYS A 56 3.00 1.73 -6.95
N LEU A 57 3.24 1.21 -5.74
CA LEU A 57 2.19 0.87 -4.77
C LEU A 57 1.24 2.05 -4.52
N PHE A 58 1.77 3.27 -4.44
CA PHE A 58 1.03 4.52 -4.31
C PHE A 58 0.01 4.80 -5.44
N LEU A 59 0.21 4.23 -6.64
CA LEU A 59 -0.72 4.35 -7.77
C LEU A 59 -1.82 3.30 -7.79
N LEU A 60 -1.89 2.41 -6.79
CA LEU A 60 -2.90 1.37 -6.77
C LEU A 60 -4.25 1.84 -6.22
N ARG A 61 -4.26 2.83 -5.32
CA ARG A 61 -5.48 3.34 -4.67
C ARG A 61 -5.37 4.81 -4.29
N CYS A 62 -6.50 5.50 -4.19
CA CYS A 62 -6.54 6.85 -3.63
C CYS A 62 -6.43 6.85 -2.09
N PRO A 63 -6.28 8.01 -1.42
CA PRO A 63 -6.19 8.09 0.05
C PRO A 63 -7.41 7.54 0.81
N ALA A 64 -8.59 7.46 0.16
CA ALA A 64 -9.79 6.82 0.71
C ALA A 64 -9.81 5.28 0.50
N GLY A 65 -8.73 4.73 -0.07
CA GLY A 65 -8.55 3.32 -0.35
C GLY A 65 -9.30 2.80 -1.58
N HIS A 66 -9.90 3.66 -2.42
CA HIS A 66 -10.52 3.21 -3.67
C HIS A 66 -9.46 2.87 -4.71
N ARG A 67 -9.58 1.69 -5.32
CA ARG A 67 -8.68 1.23 -6.37
C ARG A 67 -8.78 2.15 -7.58
N PHE A 68 -7.64 2.52 -8.15
CA PHE A 68 -7.61 3.17 -9.46
C PHE A 68 -7.88 2.16 -10.57
N LEU A 69 -8.67 2.55 -11.56
CA LEU A 69 -8.94 1.74 -12.75
C LEU A 69 -7.77 1.85 -13.70
N ASP A 70 -7.36 0.75 -14.33
CA ASP A 70 -6.29 0.77 -15.34
C ASP A 70 -6.83 1.29 -16.67
N ASP A 71 -7.16 2.58 -16.73
CA ASP A 71 -7.69 3.27 -17.90
C ASP A 71 -6.82 4.50 -18.21
N PRO A 72 -6.14 4.54 -19.37
CA PRO A 72 -5.31 5.68 -19.77
C PRO A 72 -6.05 7.02 -19.77
N ALA A 73 -7.36 7.05 -20.00
CA ALA A 73 -8.14 8.30 -19.98
C ALA A 73 -8.30 8.88 -18.56
N LEU A 74 -8.08 8.05 -17.53
CA LEU A 74 -8.17 8.43 -16.12
C LEU A 74 -6.80 8.73 -15.50
N HIS A 75 -5.74 8.72 -16.32
CA HIS A 75 -4.36 8.88 -15.88
C HIS A 75 -3.56 9.81 -16.80
N ALA A 76 -2.90 10.78 -16.20
CA ALA A 76 -1.82 11.55 -16.80
C ALA A 76 -0.51 11.24 -16.06
N GLU A 77 0.61 11.81 -16.52
CA GLU A 77 1.92 11.58 -15.92
C GLU A 77 1.97 11.94 -14.43
N ASP A 78 1.22 12.97 -14.01
CA ASP A 78 1.22 13.50 -12.64
C ASP A 78 -0.16 13.53 -11.98
N ALA A 79 -1.20 12.98 -12.63
CA ALA A 79 -2.58 13.06 -12.16
C ALA A 79 -3.37 11.76 -12.36
N HIS A 80 -4.10 11.34 -11.34
CA HIS A 80 -4.87 10.10 -11.34
C HIS A 80 -6.30 10.34 -10.84
N TYR A 81 -7.28 9.94 -11.64
CA TYR A 81 -8.69 10.14 -11.30
C TYR A 81 -9.26 8.95 -10.53
N CYS A 82 -9.86 9.24 -9.39
CA CYS A 82 -10.62 8.25 -8.63
C CYS A 82 -12.10 8.38 -8.99
N VAL A 83 -12.66 7.37 -9.66
CA VAL A 83 -14.08 7.35 -10.07
C VAL A 83 -15.05 7.40 -8.90
N GLU A 84 -14.68 6.76 -7.78
CA GLU A 84 -15.51 6.71 -6.57
C GLU A 84 -15.52 8.07 -5.84
N CYS A 85 -14.35 8.70 -5.70
CA CYS A 85 -14.24 10.03 -5.09
C CYS A 85 -14.64 11.16 -6.04
N LYS A 86 -14.77 10.87 -7.34
CA LYS A 86 -14.97 11.85 -8.43
C LYS A 86 -13.95 13.00 -8.39
N ARG A 87 -12.69 12.68 -8.10
CA ARG A 87 -11.63 13.66 -7.84
C ARG A 87 -10.29 13.22 -8.44
N TRP A 88 -9.52 14.21 -8.90
CA TRP A 88 -8.13 14.06 -9.32
C TRP A 88 -7.16 14.15 -8.13
N PHE A 89 -6.17 13.28 -8.13
CA PHE A 89 -5.06 13.26 -7.17
C PHE A 89 -3.75 13.40 -7.93
N ASN A 90 -2.82 14.18 -7.40
CA ASN A 90 -1.46 14.23 -7.93
C ASN A 90 -0.57 13.16 -7.27
N GLU A 91 0.57 12.86 -7.89
CA GLU A 91 1.49 11.84 -7.36
C GLU A 91 1.92 12.14 -5.91
N ALA A 92 2.21 13.41 -5.58
CA ALA A 92 2.66 13.80 -4.23
C ALA A 92 1.65 13.33 -3.16
N THR A 93 0.36 13.64 -3.36
CA THR A 93 -0.71 13.23 -2.44
C THR A 93 -0.83 11.71 -2.31
N LEU A 94 -0.56 10.98 -3.40
CA LEU A 94 -0.65 9.52 -3.41
C LEU A 94 0.55 8.87 -2.72
N ARG A 95 1.74 9.46 -2.83
CA ARG A 95 2.98 8.95 -2.24
C ARG A 95 3.04 9.11 -0.72
N ASP A 96 2.39 10.14 -0.18
CA ASP A 96 2.45 10.52 1.24
C ASP A 96 2.31 9.33 2.20
N GLU A 97 1.30 8.47 2.03
CA GLU A 97 1.07 7.34 2.92
C GLU A 97 2.27 6.38 2.98
N ILE A 98 2.85 6.08 1.81
CA ILE A 98 3.98 5.14 1.70
C ILE A 98 5.25 5.80 2.21
N GLU A 99 5.48 7.08 1.92
CA GLU A 99 6.66 7.81 2.36
C GLU A 99 6.71 8.00 3.88
N LEU A 100 5.55 8.30 4.49
CA LEU A 100 5.42 8.40 5.94
C LEU A 100 5.73 7.06 6.62
N GLU A 101 5.27 5.95 6.03
CA GLU A 101 5.56 4.62 6.57
C GLU A 101 7.02 4.23 6.40
N ILE A 102 7.64 4.50 5.24
CA ILE A 102 9.07 4.28 5.03
C ILE A 102 9.87 5.06 6.08
N ARG A 103 9.50 6.32 6.34
CA ARG A 103 10.15 7.15 7.35
C ARG A 103 10.01 6.55 8.76
N ARG A 104 8.80 6.15 9.15
CA ARG A 104 8.54 5.49 10.44
C ARG A 104 9.40 4.23 10.61
N LEU A 105 9.52 3.41 9.57
CA LEU A 105 10.34 2.20 9.59
C LEU A 105 11.83 2.53 9.77
N ARG A 106 12.36 3.54 9.08
CA ARG A 106 13.75 4.00 9.25
C ARG A 106 14.04 4.48 10.66
N GLU A 107 13.14 5.28 11.23
CA GLU A 107 13.26 5.77 12.60
C GLU A 107 13.27 4.60 13.60
N LYS A 108 12.39 3.61 13.41
CA LYS A 108 12.38 2.40 14.25
C LYS A 108 13.65 1.58 14.10
N GLU A 109 14.14 1.38 12.88
CA GLU A 109 15.37 0.63 12.58
C GLU A 109 16.60 1.28 13.25
N SER A 110 16.67 2.61 13.26
CA SER A 110 17.79 3.36 13.85
C SER A 110 17.76 3.41 15.39
N THR A 111 16.60 3.20 16.02
CA THR A 111 16.50 3.06 17.49
C THR A 111 16.85 1.67 18.03
N VAL A 112 17.02 0.68 17.14
CA VAL A 112 17.33 -0.71 17.50
C VAL A 112 18.83 -1.02 17.35
N THR A 113 19.59 -0.10 16.76
CA THR A 113 21.08 -0.06 16.74
C THR A 113 21.63 0.71 17.93
#